data_AF-A0AA43ZW78-F1
#
_entry.id   AF-A0AA43ZW78-F1
#
_cell.length_a   1.000
_cell.length_b   1.000
_cell.length_c   1.000
_cell.angle_alpha   90.00
_cell.angle_beta   90.00
_cell.angle_gamma   90.00
#
_symmetry.space_group_name_H-M   'P 1'
#
loop_
_entity.id
_entity.type
_entity.pdbx_description
1 polymer ?
#
loop_
_entity_poly.entity_id
_entity_poly.type
_entity_poly.pdbx_seq_one_letter_code
_entity_poly.pdbx_strand_id
1 'polypeptide(L)' 'MITIKLEEELGSYLGTKIIIQKVFAKIHPDTDKVVMDFNNIDIITRICAKEYLKQKNRINIPTVEINQSSEIVNVFNKL' A
#
# COMPACT_ATOMS: atom_id res chain seq x y z
N MET A 1 13.59 -8.25 5.61
CA MET A 1 12.94 -6.97 5.21
C MET A 1 12.74 -6.93 3.70
N ILE A 2 11.57 -6.49 3.23
CA ILE A 2 11.29 -6.28 1.81
C ILE A 2 10.80 -4.84 1.56
N THR A 3 11.07 -4.32 0.36
CA THR A 3 10.55 -3.03 -0.10
C THR A 3 9.67 -3.26 -1.30
N ILE A 4 8.45 -2.74 -1.25
CA ILE A 4 7.48 -2.80 -2.34
C ILE A 4 7.31 -1.39 -2.89
N LYS A 5 7.73 -1.20 -4.13
CA LYS A 5 7.47 0.03 -4.89
C LYS A 5 6.08 -0.03 -5.46
N LEU A 6 5.18 0.77 -4.91
CA LEU A 6 3.79 0.73 -5.31
C LEU A 6 3.59 1.17 -6.76
N GLU A 7 4.42 2.06 -7.32
CA GLU A 7 4.33 2.43 -8.74
C GLU A 7 4.49 1.22 -9.68
N GLU A 8 5.44 0.34 -9.38
CA GLU A 8 5.78 -0.83 -10.21
C GLU A 8 4.66 -1.88 -10.16
N GLU A 9 3.89 -1.88 -9.07
CA GLU A 9 2.80 -2.82 -8.82
C GLU A 9 1.42 -2.32 -9.24
N LEU A 10 1.22 -1.01 -9.18
CA LEU A 10 -0.08 -0.36 -9.39
C LEU A 10 -0.21 0.29 -10.77
N GLY A 11 0.90 0.54 -11.45
CA GLY A 11 0.93 1.42 -12.62
C GLY A 11 0.43 2.83 -12.28
N SER A 12 0.15 3.65 -13.31
CA SER A 12 -0.40 5.00 -13.14
C SER A 12 -1.86 5.03 -12.62
N TYR A 13 -2.48 3.88 -12.33
CA TYR A 13 -3.89 3.78 -11.98
C TYR A 13 -4.15 2.95 -10.70
N LEU A 14 -4.34 3.66 -9.59
CA LEU A 14 -4.83 3.13 -8.31
C LEU A 14 -6.36 2.88 -8.32
N GLY A 15 -6.81 2.11 -9.31
CA GLY A 15 -8.23 1.98 -9.65
C GLY A 15 -8.94 0.75 -9.08
N THR A 16 -8.24 -0.30 -8.62
CA THR A 16 -8.93 -1.53 -8.19
C THR A 16 -8.41 -2.13 -6.89
N LYS A 17 -9.36 -2.51 -6.03
CA LYS A 17 -9.15 -3.29 -4.79
C LYS A 17 -8.29 -4.54 -5.01
N ILE A 18 -8.43 -5.18 -6.17
CA ILE A 18 -7.75 -6.43 -6.52
C ILE A 18 -6.24 -6.26 -6.56
N ILE A 19 -5.74 -5.11 -7.04
CA ILE A 19 -4.29 -4.91 -7.17
C ILE A 19 -3.65 -4.82 -5.77
N ILE A 20 -4.28 -4.13 -4.83
CA ILE A 20 -3.81 -4.08 -3.43
C ILE A 20 -3.73 -5.50 -2.85
N GLN A 21 -4.73 -6.34 -3.08
CA GLN A 21 -4.69 -7.73 -2.62
C GLN A 21 -3.51 -8.51 -3.22
N LYS A 22 -3.24 -8.32 -4.51
CA LYS A 22 -2.11 -8.95 -5.19
C LYS A 22 -0.76 -8.48 -4.64
N VAL A 23 -0.61 -7.19 -4.33
CA VAL A 23 0.60 -6.64 -3.71
C VAL A 23 0.88 -7.34 -2.38
N PHE A 24 -0.13 -7.39 -1.50
CA PHE A 24 0.04 -8.01 -0.18
C PHE A 24 0.23 -9.54 -0.25
N ALA A 25 -0.31 -10.20 -1.28
CA ALA A 25 -0.11 -11.64 -1.48
C ALA A 25 1.35 -12.03 -1.81
N LYS A 26 2.19 -11.07 -2.22
CA LYS A 26 3.63 -11.31 -2.45
C LYS A 26 4.46 -11.30 -1.16
N ILE A 27 3.87 -10.87 -0.04
CA ILE A 27 4.57 -10.75 1.24
C ILE A 27 4.61 -12.13 1.90
N HIS A 28 5.81 -12.67 2.09
CA HIS A 28 5.97 -13.94 2.79
C HIS A 28 5.69 -13.77 4.30
N PRO A 29 5.02 -14.73 4.97
CA PRO A 29 4.76 -14.64 6.42
C PRO A 29 6.00 -14.43 7.29
N ASP A 30 7.15 -14.96 6.85
CA ASP A 30 8.43 -14.85 7.56
C ASP A 30 9.16 -13.51 7.32
N THR A 31 8.48 -12.54 6.71
CA THR A 31 9.06 -11.21 6.47
C THR A 31 9.09 -10.40 7.76
N ASP A 32 10.27 -10.01 8.23
CA ASP A 32 10.40 -9.22 9.48
C ASP A 32 9.75 -7.84 9.41
N LYS A 33 9.81 -7.21 8.22
CA LYS A 33 9.38 -5.83 8.00
C LYS A 33 9.12 -5.59 6.52
N VAL A 34 8.07 -4.82 6.24
CA VAL A 34 7.69 -4.37 4.90
C VAL A 34 7.82 -2.85 4.82
N VAL A 35 8.44 -2.37 3.76
CA VAL A 35 8.44 -0.95 3.39
C VAL A 35 7.54 -0.78 2.17
N MET A 36 6.51 0.05 2.30
CA MET A 36 5.59 0.40 1.23
C MET A 36 5.98 1.78 0.71
N ASP A 37 6.56 1.81 -0.48
CA ASP A 37 7.06 3.02 -1.11
C ASP A 37 5.99 3.61 -2.05
N PHE A 38 5.47 4.77 -1.68
CA PHE A 38 4.46 5.53 -2.43
C PHE A 38 5.08 6.53 -3.41
N ASN A 39 6.40 6.47 -3.67
CA ASN A 39 7.03 7.31 -4.67
C ASN A 39 6.31 7.19 -6.03
N ASN A 40 6.14 8.34 -6.71
CA ASN A 40 5.38 8.48 -7.96
C ASN A 40 3.91 8.00 -7.89
N ILE A 41 3.33 7.89 -6.70
CA ILE A 41 1.89 7.74 -6.51
C ILE A 41 1.32 9.08 -6.05
N ASP A 42 0.54 9.71 -6.91
CA ASP A 42 -0.07 11.01 -6.58
C ASP A 42 -1.39 10.86 -5.83
N ILE A 43 -2.22 9.89 -6.23
CA ILE A 43 -3.60 9.74 -5.74
C ILE A 43 -3.90 8.28 -5.44
N ILE A 44 -4.53 8.02 -4.30
CA ILE A 44 -5.16 6.73 -3.97
C ILE A 44 -6.68 6.91 -3.83
N THR A 45 -7.45 6.02 -4.46
CA THR A 45 -8.90 6.04 -4.28
C THR A 45 -9.28 5.56 -2.88
N ARG A 46 -10.42 6.03 -2.35
CA ARG A 46 -10.92 5.62 -1.03
C ARG A 46 -11.11 4.10 -0.91
N ILE A 47 -11.49 3.44 -2.00
CA ILE A 47 -11.66 1.98 -2.05
C ILE A 47 -10.32 1.27 -1.89
N CYS A 48 -9.29 1.70 -2.63
CA CYS A 48 -7.94 1.15 -2.52
C CYS A 48 -7.32 1.41 -1.15
N ALA A 49 -7.48 2.61 -0.59
CA ALA A 49 -6.95 2.94 0.73
C ALA A 49 -7.62 2.10 1.84
N LYS A 50 -8.94 1.86 1.77
CA LYS A 50 -9.62 0.93 2.69
C LYS A 50 -9.10 -0.50 2.57
N GLU A 51 -8.91 -0.99 1.34
CA GLU A 51 -8.36 -2.33 1.15
C GLU A 51 -6.92 -2.42 1.66
N TYR A 52 -6.11 -1.38 1.44
CA TYR A 52 -4.74 -1.32 1.90
C TYR A 52 -4.67 -1.48 3.43
N LEU A 53 -5.44 -0.69 4.18
CA LEU A 53 -5.51 -0.80 5.63
C LEU A 53 -5.98 -2.18 6.08
N LYS A 54 -6.98 -2.75 5.39
CA LYS A 54 -7.46 -4.10 5.67
C LYS A 54 -6.36 -5.15 5.51
N GLN A 55 -5.58 -5.09 4.42
CA GLN A 55 -4.51 -6.06 4.17
C GLN A 55 -3.32 -5.84 5.11
N LYS A 56 -2.94 -4.57 5.39
CA LYS A 56 -1.91 -4.22 6.39
C LYS A 56 -2.22 -4.82 7.75
N ASN A 57 -3.47 -4.69 8.21
CA ASN A 57 -3.89 -5.27 9.49
C ASN A 57 -3.93 -6.80 9.47
N ARG A 58 -4.13 -7.42 8.30
CA ARG A 58 -4.20 -8.88 8.15
C ARG A 58 -2.83 -9.56 8.21
N ILE A 59 -1.81 -8.96 7.60
CA ILE A 59 -0.49 -9.60 7.52
C ILE A 59 0.25 -9.62 8.86
N ASN A 60 -0.12 -8.77 9.82
CA ASN A 60 0.50 -8.67 11.15
C ASN A 60 2.04 -8.56 11.12
N ILE A 61 2.57 -7.94 10.06
CA ILE A 61 4.00 -7.69 9.86
C ILE A 61 4.23 -6.17 10.00
N PRO A 62 5.29 -5.73 10.71
CA PRO A 62 5.66 -4.33 10.78
C PRO A 62 5.76 -3.70 9.39
N THR A 63 4.88 -2.74 9.10
CA THR A 63 4.79 -2.08 7.80
C THR A 63 5.04 -0.59 7.98
N VAL A 64 5.98 -0.04 7.21
CA VAL A 64 6.31 1.39 7.18
C VAL A 64 5.99 1.96 5.82
N GLU A 65 5.20 3.03 5.80
CA GLU A 65 4.89 3.82 4.62
C GLU A 65 5.92 4.94 4.42
N ILE A 66 6.47 5.09 3.21
CA ILE A 66 7.40 6.17 2.85
C ILE A 66 6.93 6.88 1.58
N ASN A 67 7.43 8.10 1.36
CA ASN A 67 7.18 8.91 0.16
C ASN A 67 5.69 9.13 -0.16
N GLN A 68 4.83 9.24 0.86
CA GLN A 68 3.42 9.54 0.67
C GLN A 68 3.23 11.00 0.24
N SER A 69 2.46 11.22 -0.83
CA SER A 69 1.99 12.56 -1.20
C SER A 69 1.02 13.10 -0.14
N SER A 70 0.84 14.42 -0.11
CA SER A 70 -0.14 15.08 0.76
C SER A 70 -1.56 14.56 0.54
N GLU A 71 -1.90 14.27 -0.71
CA GLU A 71 -3.18 13.74 -1.17
C GLU A 71 -3.42 12.35 -0.59
N ILE A 72 -2.41 11.47 -0.62
CA ILE A 72 -2.48 10.14 -0.02
C ILE A 72 -2.70 10.22 1.49
N VAL A 73 -1.89 11.04 2.18
CA VAL A 73 -2.02 11.25 3.63
C VAL A 73 -3.42 11.77 3.97
N ASN A 74 -3.93 12.72 3.19
CA ASN A 74 -5.28 13.26 3.36
C ASN A 74 -6.38 12.21 3.17
N VAL A 75 -6.21 11.25 2.26
CA VAL A 75 -7.18 10.16 2.09
C VAL A 75 -7.15 9.22 3.29
N PHE A 76 -5.96 8.81 3.75
CA PHE A 76 -5.82 7.91 4.90
C PHE A 76 -6.35 8.54 6.20
N ASN A 77 -6.10 9.83 6.43
CA ASN A 77 -6.62 10.54 7.60
C ASN A 77 -8.15 10.68 7.63
N LYS A 78 -8.84 10.41 6.50
CA LYS A 78 -10.31 10.48 6.35
C LYS A 78 -10.98 9.10 6.34
N LEU A 79 -10.23 8.04 6.65
CA LEU A 79 -10.72 6.65 6.72
C LEU A 79 -10.91 6.19 8.16
#